data_AF-A0A956HF71-F1
#
_entry.id   AF-A0A956HF71-F1
#
_cell.length_a   1.000
_cell.length_b   1.000
_cell.length_c   1.000
_cell.angle_alpha   90.00
_cell.angle_beta   90.00
_cell.angle_gamma   90.00
#
_symmetry.space_group_name_H-M   'P 1'
#
loop_
_entity.id
_entity.type
_entity.pdbx_description
1 polymer ?
#
loop_
_entity_poly.entity_id
_entity_poly.type
_entity_poly.pdbx_seq_one_letter_code
_entity_poly.pdbx_strand_id
1 'polypeptide(L)'
;MGDEALPRELPALVAALRARHPCPHHLSLRLAADYAARIESNDPALIEQLAAYFCEFLGAPPAGVRPTVITAIQAAPPAIERSFDAAGFTTAAFKPGPRGPKEAYLDIPGGRLVRKLRTGMVFAFGGRDHAAIGDCLANDNQVHNFVCNRLIQRRLDDGCLLGHAASVSHEGGRTLVIAGFSGMGKSTLSLRAMDTPGSIFISNDRVMLEREGDAVIVHGVPKHPRINPGTILHNERLSWLLTPAERAEFAALEGDALWGLEHKYDGLIHRSFGTGKFRLRARLSALVLLNWRRDVGPAALREIDLNARRELLPAIMKDPGAFYLAAGAGSRATEDDYVAAFAGVPVFEFAGGVDFERAAAFCGELLQGSRG
;
A
#
# COMPACT_ATOMS: atom_id res chain seq x y z
N MET A 1 14.48 15.12 31.56
CA MET A 1 14.33 13.70 31.95
C MET A 1 15.01 12.87 30.86
N GLY A 2 16.26 12.45 31.12
CA GLY A 2 17.04 11.52 30.30
C GLY A 2 17.73 12.07 29.06
N ASP A 3 18.74 12.95 29.23
CA ASP A 3 19.60 13.55 28.19
C ASP A 3 20.69 12.57 27.68
N GLU A 4 20.32 11.30 27.47
CA GLU A 4 21.27 10.23 27.17
C GLU A 4 21.28 9.92 25.66
N ALA A 5 22.48 9.95 25.08
CA ALA A 5 22.70 9.64 23.67
C ALA A 5 22.11 8.27 23.30
N LEU A 6 21.40 8.23 22.18
CA LEU A 6 20.82 6.98 21.66
C LEU A 6 21.92 6.09 21.09
N PRO A 7 21.82 4.75 21.26
CA PRO A 7 22.76 3.82 20.62
C PRO A 7 22.81 4.02 19.11
N ARG A 8 24.01 3.89 18.53
CA ARG A 8 24.25 4.07 17.09
C ARG A 8 24.04 2.80 16.26
N GLU A 9 23.88 1.65 16.91
CA GLU A 9 23.52 0.40 16.25
C GLU A 9 22.03 0.14 16.44
N LEU A 10 21.35 -0.27 15.36
CA LEU A 10 19.90 -0.37 15.35
C LEU A 10 19.33 -1.39 16.35
N PRO A 11 19.89 -2.61 16.52
CA PRO A 11 19.38 -3.55 17.52
C PRO A 11 19.46 -3.00 18.95
N ALA A 12 20.59 -2.35 19.29
CA ALA A 12 20.78 -1.72 20.59
C ALA A 12 19.83 -0.53 20.78
N LEU A 13 19.60 0.26 19.72
CA LEU A 13 18.64 1.37 19.74
C LEU A 13 17.22 0.88 20.02
N VAL A 14 16.74 -0.12 19.28
CA VAL A 14 15.39 -0.67 19.47
C VAL A 14 15.24 -1.27 20.87
N ALA A 15 16.26 -1.99 21.36
CA ALA A 15 16.27 -2.52 22.72
C ALA A 15 16.19 -1.41 23.78
N ALA A 16 16.97 -0.34 23.63
CA ALA A 16 16.94 0.81 24.54
C ALA A 16 15.58 1.51 24.54
N LEU A 17 14.96 1.68 23.35
CA LEU A 17 13.61 2.26 23.24
C LEU A 17 12.56 1.40 23.94
N ARG A 18 12.61 0.07 23.77
CA ARG A 18 11.70 -0.88 24.44
C ARG A 18 11.89 -0.90 25.96
N ALA A 19 13.14 -0.79 26.43
CA ALA A 19 13.43 -0.74 27.86
C ALA A 19 12.87 0.55 28.50
N ARG A 20 12.97 1.69 27.78
CA ARG A 20 12.43 2.99 28.22
C ARG A 20 10.92 3.06 28.14
N HIS A 21 10.30 2.35 27.19
CA HIS A 21 8.86 2.34 26.95
C HIS A 21 8.34 0.91 26.87
N PRO A 22 8.04 0.27 28.02
CA PRO A 22 7.47 -1.08 28.03
C PRO A 22 6.17 -1.14 27.21
N CYS A 23 6.05 -2.16 26.35
CA CYS A 23 4.93 -2.32 25.41
C CYS A 23 4.13 -3.60 25.72
N PRO A 24 3.24 -3.60 26.74
CA PRO A 24 2.52 -4.80 27.16
C PRO A 24 1.35 -5.17 26.23
N HIS A 25 0.82 -4.21 25.48
CA HIS A 25 -0.33 -4.40 24.60
C HIS A 25 0.11 -4.89 23.23
N HIS A 26 -0.66 -5.77 22.62
CA HIS A 26 -0.30 -6.31 21.32
C HIS A 26 -1.49 -6.86 20.54
N LEU A 27 -1.30 -7.00 19.24
CA LEU A 27 -2.16 -7.78 18.35
C LEU A 27 -1.30 -8.63 17.40
N SER A 28 -1.88 -9.71 16.89
CA SER A 28 -1.24 -10.59 15.91
C SER A 28 -2.01 -10.59 14.61
N LEU A 29 -1.26 -10.47 13.51
CA LEU A 29 -1.78 -10.48 12.14
C LEU A 29 -1.26 -11.72 11.40
N ARG A 30 -2.18 -12.46 10.79
CA ARG A 30 -1.87 -13.50 9.82
C ARG A 30 -2.08 -12.95 8.41
N LEU A 31 -1.00 -12.53 7.77
CA LEU A 31 -1.07 -11.86 6.46
C LEU A 31 -0.81 -12.82 5.28
N ALA A 32 -0.14 -13.94 5.52
CA ALA A 32 0.05 -15.00 4.54
C ALA A 32 0.22 -16.36 5.22
N ALA A 33 0.33 -17.43 4.43
CA ALA A 33 0.63 -18.77 4.94
C ALA A 33 2.02 -18.86 5.57
N ASP A 34 2.96 -18.04 5.08
CA ASP A 34 4.38 -18.01 5.43
C ASP A 34 4.80 -16.72 6.15
N TYR A 35 3.85 -15.80 6.42
CA TYR A 35 4.16 -14.52 7.05
C TYR A 35 3.08 -14.10 8.06
N ALA A 36 3.55 -13.75 9.25
CA ALA A 36 2.76 -13.14 10.32
C ALA A 36 3.48 -11.91 10.86
N ALA A 37 2.72 -10.98 11.40
CA ALA A 37 3.25 -9.81 12.10
C ALA A 37 2.66 -9.73 13.51
N ARG A 38 3.48 -9.33 14.47
CA ARG A 38 3.05 -8.98 15.83
C ARG A 38 3.32 -7.51 16.04
N ILE A 39 2.27 -6.75 16.35
CA ILE A 39 2.40 -5.33 16.68
C ILE A 39 2.26 -5.19 18.17
N GLU A 40 3.24 -4.53 18.80
CA GLU A 40 3.31 -4.28 20.23
C GLU A 40 3.28 -2.78 20.49
N SER A 41 2.63 -2.35 21.57
CA SER A 41 2.49 -0.94 21.92
C SER A 41 2.46 -0.72 23.43
N ASN A 42 2.95 0.45 23.85
CA ASN A 42 2.77 0.97 25.21
C ASN A 42 1.41 1.68 25.39
N ASP A 43 0.66 1.86 24.31
CA ASP A 43 -0.66 2.48 24.29
C ASP A 43 -1.72 1.46 23.80
N PRO A 44 -2.74 1.15 24.64
CA PRO A 44 -3.79 0.21 24.27
C PRO A 44 -4.76 0.75 23.21
N ALA A 45 -5.03 2.06 23.19
CA ALA A 45 -5.95 2.66 22.22
C ALA A 45 -5.40 2.55 20.80
N LEU A 46 -4.09 2.64 20.63
CA LEU A 46 -3.44 2.34 19.35
C LEU A 46 -3.69 0.90 18.91
N ILE A 47 -3.56 -0.08 19.81
CA ILE A 47 -3.82 -1.50 19.48
C ILE A 47 -5.28 -1.73 19.10
N GLU A 48 -6.22 -1.08 19.78
CA GLU A 48 -7.66 -1.14 19.44
C GLU A 48 -7.93 -0.57 18.05
N GLN A 49 -7.36 0.60 17.71
CA GLN A 49 -7.50 1.21 16.39
C GLN A 49 -6.91 0.32 15.29
N LEU A 50 -5.71 -0.22 15.51
CA LEU A 50 -5.06 -1.13 14.56
C LEU A 50 -5.85 -2.43 14.41
N ALA A 51 -6.41 -2.98 15.49
CA ALA A 51 -7.24 -4.19 15.44
C ALA A 51 -8.53 -3.95 14.64
N ALA A 52 -9.16 -2.78 14.79
CA ALA A 52 -10.32 -2.40 13.98
C ALA A 52 -9.95 -2.23 12.50
N TYR A 53 -8.80 -1.64 12.19
CA TYR A 53 -8.33 -1.45 10.82
C TYR A 53 -8.00 -2.78 10.13
N PHE A 54 -7.27 -3.67 10.81
CA PHE A 54 -6.78 -4.96 10.31
C PHE A 54 -7.71 -6.15 10.63
N CYS A 55 -8.99 -5.90 10.94
CA CYS A 55 -9.90 -6.90 11.49
C CYS A 55 -9.96 -8.22 10.68
N GLU A 56 -9.92 -8.16 9.35
CA GLU A 56 -9.94 -9.32 8.44
C GLU A 56 -8.68 -10.21 8.55
N PHE A 57 -7.61 -9.72 9.15
CA PHE A 57 -6.31 -10.39 9.21
C PHE A 57 -5.85 -10.71 10.64
N LEU A 58 -6.70 -10.49 11.64
CA LEU A 58 -6.40 -10.86 13.02
C LEU A 58 -6.27 -12.39 13.12
N GLY A 59 -5.19 -12.85 13.76
CA GLY A 59 -4.99 -14.27 13.95
C GLY A 59 -3.62 -14.62 14.51
N ALA A 60 -3.54 -15.80 15.14
CA ALA A 60 -2.27 -16.35 15.56
C ALA A 60 -1.34 -16.63 14.36
N PRO A 61 -0.02 -16.52 14.53
CA PRO A 61 0.93 -16.93 13.51
C PRO A 61 0.68 -18.38 13.05
N PRO A 62 0.84 -18.70 11.75
CA PRO A 62 0.80 -20.07 11.28
C PRO A 62 1.84 -20.95 11.99
N ALA A 63 1.57 -22.26 12.07
CA ALA A 63 2.51 -23.20 12.69
C ALA A 63 3.89 -23.13 12.02
N GLY A 64 4.95 -23.02 12.83
CA GLY A 64 6.34 -22.90 12.35
C GLY A 64 6.73 -21.50 11.83
N VAL A 65 5.79 -20.57 11.68
CA VAL A 65 6.08 -19.20 11.23
C VAL A 65 6.37 -18.31 12.43
N ARG A 66 7.60 -17.78 12.51
CA ARG A 66 7.95 -16.75 13.49
C ARG A 66 7.43 -15.38 13.02
N PRO A 67 6.65 -14.65 13.84
CA PRO A 67 6.14 -13.35 13.42
C PRO A 67 7.24 -12.30 13.34
N THR A 68 7.11 -11.37 12.39
CA THR A 68 7.88 -10.13 12.37
C THR A 68 7.36 -9.21 13.47
N VAL A 69 8.24 -8.74 14.36
CA VAL A 69 7.84 -7.90 15.49
C VAL A 69 8.00 -6.42 15.15
N ILE A 70 6.90 -5.67 15.32
CA ILE A 70 6.83 -4.23 15.09
C ILE A 70 6.41 -3.59 16.41
N THR A 71 7.30 -2.83 17.04
CA THR A 71 6.97 -2.10 18.27
C THR A 71 6.57 -0.66 17.92
N ALA A 72 5.31 -0.29 18.15
CA ALA A 72 4.82 1.06 18.00
C ALA A 72 4.77 1.75 19.37
N ILE A 73 5.63 2.75 19.56
CA ILE A 73 5.82 3.44 20.84
C ILE A 73 5.15 4.81 20.74
N GLN A 74 4.03 4.97 21.44
CA GLN A 74 3.37 6.26 21.67
C GLN A 74 4.21 7.05 22.68
N ALA A 75 5.00 8.01 22.17
CA ALA A 75 5.85 8.88 22.96
C ALA A 75 6.22 10.14 22.17
N ALA A 76 6.84 11.13 22.81
CA ALA A 76 7.49 12.21 22.07
C ALA A 76 8.54 11.62 21.10
N PRO A 77 8.65 12.12 19.86
CA PRO A 77 9.68 11.64 18.94
C PRO A 77 11.08 11.76 19.56
N PRO A 78 11.94 10.74 19.42
CA PRO A 78 13.28 10.79 19.97
C PRO A 78 14.09 11.93 19.33
N ALA A 79 14.96 12.57 20.12
CA ALA A 79 15.85 13.63 19.66
C ALA A 79 17.03 13.06 18.85
N ILE A 80 16.72 12.43 17.72
CA ILE A 80 17.71 11.73 16.87
C ILE A 80 18.81 12.66 16.39
N GLU A 81 18.48 13.92 16.12
CA GLU A 81 19.43 14.96 15.69
C GLU A 81 20.51 15.25 16.75
N ARG A 82 20.30 14.87 18.02
CA ARG A 82 21.34 14.97 19.06
C ARG A 82 22.31 13.79 19.06
N SER A 83 21.85 12.63 18.61
CA SER A 83 22.61 11.37 18.62
C SER A 83 23.28 11.08 17.27
N PHE A 84 22.70 11.62 16.20
CA PHE A 84 23.12 11.47 14.82
C PHE A 84 23.18 12.86 14.16
N ASP A 85 24.26 13.13 13.43
CA ASP A 85 24.41 14.38 12.69
C ASP A 85 23.28 14.52 11.67
N ALA A 86 22.62 15.69 11.66
CA ALA A 86 21.59 16.02 10.68
C ALA A 86 22.13 15.91 9.24
N ALA A 87 23.41 16.17 9.02
CA ALA A 87 24.07 15.99 7.72
C ALA A 87 24.17 14.51 7.28
N GLY A 88 24.07 13.56 8.21
CA GLY A 88 24.08 12.12 7.91
C GLY A 88 22.77 11.63 7.27
N PHE A 89 21.68 12.39 7.38
CA PHE A 89 20.40 11.98 6.81
C PHE A 89 20.34 12.26 5.31
N THR A 90 20.08 11.22 4.54
CA THR A 90 19.75 11.34 3.12
C THR A 90 18.27 11.63 2.96
N THR A 91 17.92 12.74 2.30
CA THR A 91 16.52 13.00 1.93
C THR A 91 16.08 12.03 0.85
N ALA A 92 15.00 11.29 1.10
CA ALA A 92 14.51 10.33 0.12
C ALA A 92 14.07 11.04 -1.17
N ALA A 93 14.29 10.39 -2.32
CA ALA A 93 14.09 10.96 -3.66
C ALA A 93 12.85 11.86 -3.75
N PHE A 94 13.11 13.15 -4.01
CA PHE A 94 12.13 14.20 -4.04
C PHE A 94 11.34 14.15 -5.35
N LYS A 95 10.01 14.07 -5.27
CA LYS A 95 9.14 14.55 -6.34
C LYS A 95 8.81 16.02 -6.05
N PRO A 96 9.05 16.96 -6.98
CA PRO A 96 8.65 18.35 -6.83
C PRO A 96 7.20 18.46 -6.39
N GLY A 97 6.98 19.14 -5.27
CA GLY A 97 5.66 19.36 -4.71
C GLY A 97 5.69 20.44 -3.63
N PRO A 98 4.56 21.12 -3.36
CA PRO A 98 4.53 22.35 -2.57
C PRO A 98 4.92 22.16 -1.09
N ARG A 99 4.91 20.92 -0.60
CA ARG A 99 5.12 20.59 0.83
C ARG A 99 6.50 20.01 1.14
N GLY A 100 7.46 20.13 0.23
CA GLY A 100 8.84 19.64 0.43
C GLY A 100 8.94 18.09 0.56
N PRO A 101 10.14 17.56 0.87
CA PRO A 101 10.37 16.14 1.07
C PRO A 101 9.51 15.58 2.22
N LYS A 102 9.05 14.34 2.06
CA LYS A 102 8.20 13.68 3.07
C LYS A 102 9.01 13.02 4.17
N GLU A 103 10.21 12.57 3.84
CA GLU A 103 11.02 11.73 4.71
C GLU A 103 12.51 11.86 4.39
N ALA A 104 13.31 11.60 5.43
CA ALA A 104 14.75 11.42 5.32
C ALA A 104 15.12 10.10 5.99
N TYR A 105 16.19 9.48 5.55
CA TYR A 105 16.67 8.22 6.11
C TYR A 105 18.16 8.27 6.43
N LEU A 106 18.58 7.43 7.36
CA LEU A 106 19.96 7.25 7.77
C LEU A 106 20.21 5.74 7.90
N ASP A 107 21.16 5.23 7.13
CA ASP A 107 21.66 3.87 7.29
C ASP A 107 22.64 3.83 8.46
N ILE A 108 22.44 2.86 9.36
CA ILE A 108 23.27 2.65 10.55
C ILE A 108 23.59 1.15 10.67
N PRO A 109 24.60 0.73 11.45
CA PRO A 109 24.85 -0.69 11.66
C PRO A 109 23.59 -1.44 12.11
N GLY A 110 23.27 -2.52 11.40
CA GLY A 110 22.09 -3.35 11.66
C GLY A 110 20.77 -2.87 11.04
N GLY A 111 20.75 -1.75 10.30
CA GLY A 111 19.56 -1.36 9.53
C GLY A 111 19.45 0.12 9.15
N ARG A 112 18.23 0.64 9.12
CA ARG A 112 17.93 2.03 8.70
C ARG A 112 16.98 2.72 9.66
N LEU A 113 17.20 4.01 9.87
CA LEU A 113 16.23 4.93 10.44
C LEU A 113 15.55 5.73 9.34
N VAL A 114 14.23 5.86 9.39
CA VAL A 114 13.46 6.75 8.52
C VAL A 114 12.69 7.73 9.38
N ARG A 115 12.95 9.01 9.20
CA ARG A 115 12.24 10.11 9.86
C ARG A 115 11.22 10.71 8.90
N LYS A 116 10.00 10.89 9.39
CA LYS A 116 8.94 11.61 8.70
C LYS A 116 9.04 13.08 9.07
N LEU A 117 9.50 13.89 8.12
CA LEU A 117 9.84 15.29 8.35
C LEU A 117 8.63 16.14 8.78
N ARG A 118 7.42 15.75 8.36
CA ARG A 118 6.19 16.50 8.65
C ARG A 118 5.55 16.18 9.99
N THR A 119 5.81 15.01 10.54
CA THR A 119 5.11 14.53 11.76
C THR A 119 6.08 14.18 12.88
N GLY A 120 7.39 14.23 12.62
CA GLY A 120 8.43 13.85 13.57
C GLY A 120 8.57 12.34 13.80
N MET A 121 7.59 11.53 13.39
CA MET A 121 7.61 10.07 13.53
C MET A 121 8.92 9.47 13.01
N VAL A 122 9.46 8.51 13.75
CA VAL A 122 10.68 7.78 13.39
C VAL A 122 10.37 6.30 13.29
N PHE A 123 10.89 5.68 12.23
CA PHE A 123 10.76 4.26 11.97
C PHE A 123 12.16 3.62 11.90
N ALA A 124 12.38 2.57 12.70
CA ALA A 124 13.59 1.77 12.73
C ALA A 124 13.36 0.45 11.97
N PHE A 125 14.15 0.24 10.92
CA PHE A 125 14.10 -0.91 10.02
C PHE A 125 15.28 -1.79 10.38
N GLY A 126 15.06 -2.83 11.20
CA GLY A 126 16.10 -3.83 11.50
C GLY A 126 15.89 -5.13 10.75
N GLY A 127 16.66 -6.15 11.12
CA GLY A 127 16.44 -7.52 10.64
C GLY A 127 15.09 -8.05 11.11
N ARG A 128 15.00 -8.44 12.40
CA ARG A 128 13.75 -8.95 13.00
C ARG A 128 13.04 -7.99 13.93
N ASP A 129 13.74 -6.94 14.35
CA ASP A 129 13.25 -5.97 15.31
C ASP A 129 13.03 -4.62 14.62
N HIS A 130 11.77 -4.21 14.60
CA HIS A 130 11.34 -2.94 14.03
C HIS A 130 10.68 -2.09 15.09
N ALA A 131 10.84 -0.77 14.97
CA ALA A 131 10.16 0.17 15.86
C ALA A 131 9.57 1.34 15.07
N ALA A 132 8.40 1.81 15.48
CA ALA A 132 7.86 3.11 15.16
C ALA A 132 7.77 3.90 16.47
N ILE A 133 8.23 5.15 16.50
CA ILE A 133 8.17 5.97 17.71
C ILE A 133 7.79 7.41 17.37
N GLY A 134 6.90 7.96 18.19
CA GLY A 134 6.31 9.29 18.02
C GLY A 134 4.84 9.26 18.41
N ASP A 135 4.08 10.24 17.92
CA ASP A 135 2.62 10.29 18.09
C ASP A 135 1.93 9.29 17.14
N CYS A 136 2.07 8.00 17.45
CA CYS A 136 1.54 6.89 16.68
C CYS A 136 0.02 6.94 16.57
N LEU A 137 -0.68 7.39 17.61
CA LEU A 137 -2.15 7.45 17.64
C LEU A 137 -2.68 8.52 16.67
N ALA A 138 -2.11 9.73 16.67
CA ALA A 138 -2.48 10.76 15.71
C ALA A 138 -1.98 10.47 14.28
N ASN A 139 -1.07 9.51 14.13
CA ASN A 139 -0.43 9.14 12.87
C ASN A 139 -0.54 7.64 12.56
N ASP A 140 -1.66 7.02 12.96
CA ASP A 140 -1.95 5.59 12.84
C ASP A 140 -1.70 5.05 11.42
N ASN A 141 -2.06 5.85 10.41
CA ASN A 141 -1.85 5.58 9.00
C ASN A 141 -0.38 5.34 8.64
N GLN A 142 0.55 5.96 9.35
CA GLN A 142 1.98 5.73 9.15
C GLN A 142 2.41 4.38 9.75
N VAL A 143 1.79 3.96 10.85
CA VAL A 143 1.94 2.61 11.43
C VAL A 143 1.33 1.57 10.48
N HIS A 144 0.15 1.81 9.90
CA HIS A 144 -0.43 0.95 8.86
C HIS A 144 0.54 0.74 7.70
N ASN A 145 1.10 1.84 7.18
CA ASN A 145 2.10 1.79 6.10
C ASN A 145 3.36 1.04 6.54
N PHE A 146 3.78 1.17 7.80
CA PHE A 146 4.94 0.47 8.30
C PHE A 146 4.74 -1.05 8.33
N VAL A 147 3.59 -1.52 8.81
CA VAL A 147 3.18 -2.94 8.73
C VAL A 147 3.19 -3.42 7.27
N CYS A 148 2.57 -2.67 6.36
CA CYS A 148 2.56 -3.00 4.94
C CYS A 148 3.98 -3.08 4.35
N ASN A 149 4.86 -2.15 4.71
CA ASN A 149 6.25 -2.13 4.23
C ASN A 149 7.09 -3.30 4.76
N ARG A 150 6.73 -3.94 5.89
CA ARG A 150 7.36 -5.20 6.34
C ARG A 150 6.94 -6.38 5.49
N LEU A 151 5.64 -6.47 5.16
CA LEU A 151 5.16 -7.48 4.22
C LEU A 151 5.77 -7.29 2.82
N ILE A 152 5.83 -6.05 2.33
CA ILE A 152 6.49 -5.73 1.06
C ILE A 152 7.95 -6.16 1.09
N GLN A 153 8.72 -5.77 2.11
CA GLN A 153 10.12 -6.18 2.27
C GLN A 153 10.27 -7.70 2.14
N ARG A 154 9.49 -8.47 2.92
CA ARG A 154 9.52 -9.93 2.87
C ARG A 154 9.32 -10.47 1.44
N ARG A 155 8.33 -9.94 0.72
CA ARG A 155 8.01 -10.39 -0.64
C ARG A 155 9.06 -9.99 -1.67
N LEU A 156 9.67 -8.82 -1.52
CA LEU A 156 10.79 -8.43 -2.38
C LEU A 156 12.04 -9.29 -2.11
N ASP A 157 12.28 -9.67 -0.85
CA ASP A 157 13.36 -10.60 -0.50
C ASP A 157 13.11 -12.02 -1.04
N ASP A 158 11.85 -12.38 -1.30
CA ASP A 158 11.45 -13.60 -2.03
C ASP A 158 11.55 -13.44 -3.56
N GLY A 159 12.03 -12.30 -4.07
CA GLY A 159 12.20 -12.05 -5.50
C GLY A 159 10.95 -11.52 -6.22
N CYS A 160 9.89 -11.13 -5.49
CA CYS A 160 8.72 -10.54 -6.12
C CYS A 160 9.01 -9.16 -6.74
N LEU A 161 8.26 -8.78 -7.78
CA LEU A 161 8.31 -7.44 -8.37
C LEU A 161 7.26 -6.50 -7.76
N LEU A 162 7.67 -5.28 -7.42
CA LEU A 162 6.76 -4.29 -6.81
C LEU A 162 5.96 -3.52 -7.86
N GLY A 163 4.65 -3.66 -7.86
CA GLY A 163 3.74 -2.90 -8.71
C GLY A 163 3.06 -1.73 -7.98
N HIS A 164 2.83 -0.62 -8.69
CA HIS A 164 1.90 0.44 -8.29
C HIS A 164 0.54 0.24 -8.95
N ALA A 165 -0.25 -0.68 -8.41
CA ALA A 165 -1.52 -1.09 -8.98
C ALA A 165 -2.55 -1.40 -7.89
N ALA A 166 -3.82 -1.32 -8.28
CA ALA A 166 -4.91 -1.93 -7.56
C ALA A 166 -5.10 -3.36 -8.06
N SER A 167 -5.76 -4.20 -7.27
CA SER A 167 -6.12 -5.54 -7.71
C SER A 167 -7.44 -6.00 -7.09
N VAL A 168 -8.25 -6.64 -7.94
CA VAL A 168 -9.56 -7.19 -7.60
C VAL A 168 -9.61 -8.61 -8.15
N SER A 169 -10.09 -9.54 -7.34
CA SER A 169 -10.35 -10.92 -7.70
C SER A 169 -11.84 -11.20 -7.73
N HIS A 170 -12.23 -12.33 -8.32
CA HIS A 170 -13.56 -12.88 -8.26
C HIS A 170 -13.52 -14.26 -7.58
N GLU A 171 -14.61 -14.66 -6.94
CA GLU A 171 -14.77 -15.98 -6.31
C GLU A 171 -14.57 -17.14 -7.31
N GLY A 172 -14.85 -16.91 -8.59
CA GLY A 172 -14.56 -17.83 -9.70
C GLY A 172 -13.08 -17.97 -10.07
N GLY A 173 -12.16 -17.36 -9.30
CA GLY A 173 -10.71 -17.55 -9.43
C GLY A 173 -10.00 -16.66 -10.45
N ARG A 174 -10.71 -15.69 -11.06
CA ARG A 174 -10.09 -14.70 -11.95
C ARG A 174 -9.67 -13.45 -11.19
N THR A 175 -8.51 -12.88 -11.53
CA THR A 175 -7.98 -11.68 -10.87
C THR A 175 -7.45 -10.68 -11.88
N LEU A 176 -7.77 -9.41 -11.64
CA LEU A 176 -7.25 -8.28 -12.39
C LEU A 176 -6.23 -7.49 -11.57
N VAL A 177 -5.17 -7.05 -12.24
CA VAL A 177 -4.31 -5.98 -11.76
C VAL A 177 -4.63 -4.74 -12.60
N ILE A 178 -4.92 -3.63 -11.93
CA ILE A 178 -5.30 -2.35 -12.55
C ILE A 178 -4.21 -1.33 -12.25
N ALA A 179 -3.44 -0.99 -13.27
CA ALA A 179 -2.34 -0.04 -13.20
C ALA A 179 -2.59 1.17 -14.12
N GLY A 180 -1.80 2.21 -13.96
CA GLY A 180 -2.08 3.50 -14.58
C GLY A 180 -1.28 4.61 -13.93
N PHE A 181 -0.99 5.65 -14.70
CA PHE A 181 -0.28 6.81 -14.21
C PHE A 181 -0.99 7.48 -13.03
N SER A 182 -0.27 8.32 -12.29
CA SER A 182 -0.84 9.05 -11.15
C SER A 182 -2.05 9.87 -11.60
N GLY A 183 -3.16 9.77 -10.86
CA GLY A 183 -4.40 10.49 -11.18
C GLY A 183 -5.33 9.82 -12.20
N MET A 184 -4.92 8.72 -12.84
CA MET A 184 -5.74 8.06 -13.89
C MET A 184 -6.94 7.25 -13.38
N GLY A 185 -7.19 7.25 -12.06
CA GLY A 185 -8.40 6.64 -11.49
C GLY A 185 -8.31 5.16 -11.13
N LYS A 186 -7.11 4.59 -10.93
CA LYS A 186 -6.92 3.17 -10.53
C LYS A 186 -7.83 2.72 -9.38
N SER A 187 -7.78 3.46 -8.26
CA SER A 187 -8.58 3.16 -7.07
C SER A 187 -10.08 3.29 -7.34
N THR A 188 -10.49 4.30 -8.11
CA THR A 188 -11.88 4.50 -8.51
C THR A 188 -12.38 3.32 -9.34
N LEU A 189 -11.59 2.88 -10.34
CA LEU A 189 -11.95 1.74 -11.17
C LEU A 189 -11.95 0.42 -10.38
N SER A 190 -10.98 0.19 -9.50
CA SER A 190 -10.97 -1.02 -8.66
C SER A 190 -12.18 -1.08 -7.72
N LEU A 191 -12.60 0.05 -7.18
CA LEU A 191 -13.79 0.12 -6.31
C LEU A 191 -15.08 -0.11 -7.10
N ARG A 192 -15.17 0.41 -8.35
CA ARG A 192 -16.28 0.08 -9.25
C ARG A 192 -16.28 -1.40 -9.65
N ALA A 193 -15.11 -1.99 -9.89
CA ALA A 193 -15.00 -3.42 -10.17
C ALA A 193 -15.47 -4.27 -8.98
N MET A 194 -15.29 -3.80 -7.74
CA MET A 194 -15.84 -4.46 -6.55
C MET A 194 -17.37 -4.49 -6.49
N ASP A 195 -18.07 -3.66 -7.29
CA ASP A 195 -19.53 -3.73 -7.41
C ASP A 195 -20.01 -4.96 -8.21
N THR A 196 -19.09 -5.61 -8.96
CA THR A 196 -19.39 -6.90 -9.60
C THR A 196 -19.63 -7.96 -8.53
N PRO A 197 -20.79 -8.68 -8.54
CA PRO A 197 -21.08 -9.73 -7.58
C PRO A 197 -19.97 -10.79 -7.54
N GLY A 198 -19.64 -11.27 -6.34
CA GLY A 198 -18.56 -12.25 -6.14
C GLY A 198 -17.14 -11.66 -6.16
N SER A 199 -16.99 -10.34 -6.31
CA SER A 199 -15.67 -9.69 -6.24
C SER A 199 -15.07 -9.69 -4.84
N ILE A 200 -13.75 -9.73 -4.80
CA ILE A 200 -12.89 -9.77 -3.61
C ILE A 200 -11.76 -8.78 -3.82
N PHE A 201 -11.55 -7.88 -2.88
CA PHE A 201 -10.48 -6.91 -2.92
C PHE A 201 -9.13 -7.57 -2.60
N ILE A 202 -8.10 -7.25 -3.38
CA ILE A 202 -6.73 -7.76 -3.17
C ILE A 202 -5.78 -6.66 -2.69
N SER A 203 -5.80 -5.49 -3.35
CA SER A 203 -4.96 -4.35 -2.96
C SER A 203 -5.40 -3.06 -3.65
N ASN A 204 -5.04 -1.90 -3.08
CA ASN A 204 -5.32 -0.59 -3.69
C ASN A 204 -4.14 -0.03 -4.51
N ASP A 205 -2.94 0.02 -3.92
CA ASP A 205 -1.83 0.84 -4.46
C ASP A 205 -0.53 0.07 -4.65
N ARG A 206 -0.41 -1.11 -4.04
CA ARG A 206 0.82 -1.89 -4.02
C ARG A 206 0.48 -3.35 -4.23
N VAL A 207 1.05 -3.94 -5.26
CA VAL A 207 1.01 -5.39 -5.47
C VAL A 207 2.43 -5.90 -5.55
N MET A 208 2.65 -7.14 -5.15
CA MET A 208 3.90 -7.84 -5.41
C MET A 208 3.58 -9.00 -6.35
N LEU A 209 4.32 -9.07 -7.46
CA LEU A 209 4.13 -10.05 -8.51
C LEU A 209 5.16 -11.16 -8.37
N GLU A 210 4.69 -12.39 -8.29
CA GLU A 210 5.53 -13.58 -8.19
C GLU A 210 5.19 -14.53 -9.34
N ARG A 211 6.20 -15.06 -10.03
CA ARG A 211 5.99 -16.14 -10.99
C ARG A 211 6.07 -17.48 -10.28
N GLU A 212 5.00 -18.26 -10.36
CA GLU A 212 4.93 -19.66 -9.91
C GLU A 212 4.66 -20.55 -11.15
N GLY A 213 5.73 -20.99 -11.82
CA GLY A 213 5.62 -21.69 -13.11
C GLY A 213 4.99 -20.80 -14.18
N ASP A 214 3.93 -21.29 -14.83
CA ASP A 214 3.17 -20.55 -15.84
C ASP A 214 2.16 -19.56 -15.23
N ALA A 215 2.01 -19.56 -13.90
CA ALA A 215 1.12 -18.67 -13.19
C ALA A 215 1.85 -17.40 -12.72
N VAL A 216 1.11 -16.30 -12.67
CA VAL A 216 1.53 -15.11 -11.93
C VAL A 216 0.64 -15.00 -10.71
N ILE A 217 1.25 -14.93 -9.53
CA ILE A 217 0.57 -14.69 -8.26
C ILE A 217 0.69 -13.20 -7.92
N VAL A 218 -0.44 -12.63 -7.54
CA VAL A 218 -0.55 -11.27 -7.04
C VAL A 218 -0.65 -11.35 -5.53
N HIS A 219 0.31 -10.75 -4.85
CA HIS A 219 0.26 -10.50 -3.42
C HIS A 219 -0.17 -9.05 -3.17
N GLY A 220 -1.19 -8.88 -2.35
CA GLY A 220 -1.67 -7.57 -1.90
C GLY A 220 -0.96 -7.10 -0.63
N VAL A 221 -1.39 -5.93 -0.14
CA VAL A 221 -1.04 -5.43 1.19
C VAL A 221 -2.32 -5.20 1.99
N PRO A 222 -2.31 -5.37 3.32
CA PRO A 222 -3.48 -5.21 4.18
C PRO A 222 -3.83 -3.72 4.38
N LYS A 223 -4.03 -2.99 3.30
CA LYS A 223 -4.30 -1.56 3.32
C LYS A 223 -5.62 -1.27 2.59
N HIS A 224 -6.53 -0.63 3.30
CA HIS A 224 -7.78 -0.18 2.71
C HIS A 224 -7.52 0.93 1.68
N PRO A 225 -8.37 1.03 0.64
CA PRO A 225 -8.27 2.11 -0.34
C PRO A 225 -8.44 3.47 0.34
N ARG A 226 -7.57 4.43 -0.03
CA ARG A 226 -7.64 5.82 0.43
C ARG A 226 -8.37 6.65 -0.62
N ILE A 227 -9.60 7.04 -0.30
CA ILE A 227 -10.60 7.49 -1.27
C ILE A 227 -10.82 9.00 -1.14
N ASN A 228 -10.86 9.70 -2.28
CA ASN A 228 -11.25 11.11 -2.35
C ASN A 228 -12.79 11.24 -2.33
N PRO A 229 -13.34 12.37 -1.86
CA PRO A 229 -14.78 12.65 -1.83
C PRO A 229 -15.49 12.38 -3.16
N GLY A 230 -14.89 12.75 -4.29
CA GLY A 230 -15.48 12.48 -5.59
C GLY A 230 -15.71 11.01 -5.90
N THR A 231 -14.87 10.09 -5.41
CA THR A 231 -15.15 8.65 -5.57
C THR A 231 -16.27 8.18 -4.65
N ILE A 232 -16.38 8.77 -3.45
CA ILE A 232 -17.45 8.42 -2.49
C ILE A 232 -18.82 8.84 -3.01
N LEU A 233 -18.93 10.04 -3.58
CA LEU A 233 -20.18 10.56 -4.13
C LEU A 233 -20.76 9.69 -5.26
N HIS A 234 -19.89 9.00 -6.01
CA HIS A 234 -20.26 8.16 -7.15
C HIS A 234 -20.31 6.66 -6.84
N ASN A 235 -20.21 6.25 -5.57
CA ASN A 235 -20.38 4.86 -5.16
C ASN A 235 -21.19 4.79 -3.86
N GLU A 236 -22.40 4.25 -3.95
CA GLU A 236 -23.35 4.21 -2.83
C GLU A 236 -22.84 3.39 -1.64
N ARG A 237 -22.00 2.38 -1.86
CA ARG A 237 -21.40 1.54 -0.80
C ARG A 237 -20.38 2.30 0.05
N LEU A 238 -19.94 3.46 -0.40
CA LEU A 238 -19.03 4.35 0.32
C LEU A 238 -19.76 5.49 1.03
N SER A 239 -21.07 5.63 0.85
CA SER A 239 -21.86 6.77 1.35
C SER A 239 -21.73 7.00 2.86
N TRP A 240 -21.54 5.95 3.65
CA TRP A 240 -21.36 6.02 5.10
C TRP A 240 -20.11 6.78 5.54
N LEU A 241 -19.14 7.00 4.65
CA LEU A 241 -17.91 7.75 4.94
C LEU A 241 -18.15 9.26 5.06
N LEU A 242 -19.24 9.77 4.50
CA LEU A 242 -19.57 11.19 4.53
C LEU A 242 -20.76 11.43 5.46
N THR A 243 -20.64 12.44 6.30
CA THR A 243 -21.80 13.02 6.97
C THR A 243 -22.75 13.68 5.95
N PRO A 244 -24.03 13.89 6.27
CA PRO A 244 -24.94 14.62 5.39
C PRO A 244 -24.44 16.02 5.00
N ALA A 245 -23.75 16.70 5.93
CA ALA A 245 -23.17 18.03 5.70
C ALA A 245 -22.00 17.96 4.71
N GLU A 246 -21.03 17.07 4.93
CA GLU A 246 -19.92 16.86 3.99
C GLU A 246 -20.41 16.43 2.62
N ARG A 247 -21.44 15.57 2.55
CA ARG A 247 -22.03 15.14 1.28
C ARG A 247 -22.60 16.32 0.50
N ALA A 248 -23.34 17.20 1.17
CA ALA A 248 -23.91 18.39 0.55
C ALA A 248 -22.81 19.36 0.10
N GLU A 249 -21.80 19.59 0.95
CA GLU A 249 -20.65 20.43 0.65
C GLU A 249 -19.90 19.92 -0.59
N PHE A 250 -19.50 18.65 -0.60
CA PHE A 250 -18.73 18.08 -1.70
C PHE A 250 -19.54 17.93 -2.99
N ALA A 251 -20.85 17.69 -2.92
CA ALA A 251 -21.71 17.65 -4.10
C ALA A 251 -21.89 19.03 -4.76
N ALA A 252 -21.70 20.11 -4.01
CA ALA A 252 -21.75 21.48 -4.52
C ALA A 252 -20.44 21.92 -5.21
N LEU A 253 -19.34 21.16 -5.03
CA LEU A 253 -18.06 21.47 -5.67
C LEU A 253 -18.06 20.98 -7.13
N GLU A 254 -17.69 21.87 -8.05
CA GLU A 254 -17.51 21.50 -9.45
C GLU A 254 -16.17 20.80 -9.68
N GLY A 255 -16.21 19.74 -10.49
CA GLY A 255 -15.09 18.96 -11.07
C GLY A 255 -13.72 19.14 -10.41
N ASP A 256 -12.98 20.16 -10.84
CA ASP A 256 -11.57 20.34 -10.48
C ASP A 256 -11.36 20.76 -9.02
N ALA A 257 -12.32 21.46 -8.41
CA ALA A 257 -12.27 21.82 -6.99
C ALA A 257 -12.37 20.57 -6.11
N LEU A 258 -13.23 19.62 -6.48
CA LEU A 258 -13.41 18.35 -5.78
C LEU A 258 -12.17 17.44 -5.89
N TRP A 259 -11.49 17.47 -7.04
CA TRP A 259 -10.24 16.73 -7.27
C TRP A 259 -9.03 17.34 -6.53
N GLY A 260 -9.02 18.67 -6.36
CA GLY A 260 -8.00 19.40 -5.62
C GLY A 260 -8.04 19.20 -4.10
N LEU A 261 -9.14 18.65 -3.55
CA LEU A 261 -9.25 18.34 -2.13
C LEU A 261 -8.23 17.25 -1.75
N GLU A 262 -7.30 17.60 -0.88
CA GLU A 262 -6.41 16.64 -0.21
C GLU A 262 -7.09 15.92 0.97
N HIS A 263 -8.43 15.90 1.01
CA HIS A 263 -9.19 15.21 2.02
C HIS A 263 -9.43 13.75 1.58
N LYS A 264 -9.01 12.77 2.40
CA LYS A 264 -9.07 11.34 2.05
C LYS A 264 -9.59 10.51 3.20
N TYR A 265 -10.49 9.58 2.88
CA TYR A 265 -11.06 8.62 3.82
C TYR A 265 -10.50 7.22 3.59
N ASP A 266 -10.47 6.38 4.63
CA ASP A 266 -10.22 4.95 4.48
C ASP A 266 -11.53 4.23 4.12
N GLY A 267 -11.61 3.70 2.91
CA GLY A 267 -12.75 2.89 2.47
C GLY A 267 -12.67 1.48 3.02
N LEU A 268 -13.04 1.31 4.29
CA LEU A 268 -12.97 0.02 4.99
C LEU A 268 -13.77 -1.05 4.22
N ILE A 269 -13.05 -2.00 3.59
CA ILE A 269 -13.65 -2.98 2.68
C ILE A 269 -14.76 -3.79 3.36
N HIS A 270 -14.56 -4.20 4.61
CA HIS A 270 -15.54 -4.98 5.35
C HIS A 270 -16.85 -4.23 5.61
N ARG A 271 -16.81 -2.88 5.74
CA ARG A 271 -18.00 -2.04 5.94
C ARG A 271 -18.70 -1.71 4.63
N SER A 272 -17.94 -1.50 3.56
CA SER A 272 -18.50 -1.11 2.26
C SER A 272 -18.97 -2.29 1.41
N PHE A 273 -18.21 -3.38 1.40
CA PHE A 273 -18.44 -4.52 0.51
C PHE A 273 -18.82 -5.81 1.25
N GLY A 274 -18.70 -5.82 2.58
CA GLY A 274 -19.02 -6.96 3.44
C GLY A 274 -17.77 -7.71 3.93
N THR A 275 -17.95 -8.55 4.95
CA THR A 275 -16.88 -9.35 5.54
C THR A 275 -16.37 -10.43 4.58
N GLY A 276 -15.10 -10.82 4.71
CA GLY A 276 -14.49 -11.84 3.84
C GLY A 276 -14.21 -11.38 2.40
N LYS A 277 -14.40 -10.08 2.11
CA LYS A 277 -14.18 -9.46 0.80
C LYS A 277 -12.80 -8.83 0.65
N PHE A 278 -11.86 -9.16 1.52
CA PHE A 278 -10.46 -8.72 1.44
C PHE A 278 -9.52 -9.93 1.59
N ARG A 279 -8.71 -10.22 0.56
CA ARG A 279 -7.66 -11.25 0.58
C ARG A 279 -6.33 -10.65 0.14
N LEU A 280 -5.21 -11.30 0.46
CA LEU A 280 -3.87 -10.80 0.13
C LEU A 280 -3.12 -11.62 -0.91
N ARG A 281 -3.74 -12.66 -1.46
CA ARG A 281 -3.12 -13.53 -2.48
C ARG A 281 -4.17 -13.98 -3.48
N ALA A 282 -3.86 -13.86 -4.77
CA ALA A 282 -4.72 -14.38 -5.84
C ALA A 282 -3.90 -14.68 -7.11
N ARG A 283 -4.44 -15.51 -8.01
CA ARG A 283 -3.79 -15.84 -9.29
C ARG A 283 -4.22 -14.83 -10.36
N LEU A 284 -3.26 -14.13 -10.95
CA LEU A 284 -3.50 -13.14 -11.99
C LEU A 284 -4.14 -13.78 -13.23
N SER A 285 -5.11 -13.07 -13.81
CA SER A 285 -5.74 -13.41 -15.09
C SER A 285 -5.52 -12.36 -16.17
N ALA A 286 -5.47 -11.07 -15.83
CA ALA A 286 -5.16 -10.02 -16.79
C ALA A 286 -4.61 -8.75 -16.10
N LEU A 287 -3.82 -7.99 -16.87
CA LEU A 287 -3.39 -6.64 -16.53
C LEU A 287 -4.23 -5.62 -17.31
N VAL A 288 -4.79 -4.64 -16.62
CA VAL A 288 -5.50 -3.50 -17.21
C VAL A 288 -4.69 -2.23 -16.97
N LEU A 289 -4.29 -1.56 -18.04
CA LEU A 289 -3.51 -0.33 -18.05
C LEU A 289 -4.37 0.88 -18.42
N LEU A 290 -4.44 1.85 -17.51
CA LEU A 290 -5.11 3.13 -17.74
C LEU A 290 -4.12 4.14 -18.34
N ASN A 291 -4.32 4.43 -19.62
CA ASN A 291 -3.56 5.40 -20.42
C ASN A 291 -4.48 6.41 -21.15
N TRP A 292 -5.64 6.71 -20.56
CA TRP A 292 -6.56 7.71 -21.06
C TRP A 292 -6.26 9.12 -20.54
N ARG A 293 -6.93 10.12 -21.10
CA ARG A 293 -6.84 11.53 -20.71
C ARG A 293 -8.24 12.16 -20.74
N ARG A 294 -8.45 13.17 -19.89
CA ARG A 294 -9.69 13.96 -19.91
C ARG A 294 -9.74 14.77 -21.21
N ASP A 295 -10.93 14.91 -21.78
CA ASP A 295 -11.23 15.78 -22.92
C ASP A 295 -10.45 15.44 -24.22
N VAL A 296 -9.96 14.20 -24.34
CA VAL A 296 -9.25 13.71 -25.55
C VAL A 296 -10.04 12.60 -26.23
N GLY A 297 -10.98 12.98 -27.10
CA GLY A 297 -11.69 12.05 -28.00
C GLY A 297 -12.41 10.88 -27.29
N PRO A 298 -12.81 9.84 -28.05
CA PRO A 298 -13.48 8.67 -27.46
C PRO A 298 -12.49 7.72 -26.75
N ALA A 299 -13.01 6.97 -25.77
CA ALA A 299 -12.26 5.90 -25.13
C ALA A 299 -12.02 4.73 -26.11
N ALA A 300 -10.80 4.21 -26.12
CA ALA A 300 -10.40 3.04 -26.90
C ALA A 300 -9.88 1.95 -25.97
N LEU A 301 -10.38 0.73 -26.16
CA LEU A 301 -9.93 -0.47 -25.46
C LEU A 301 -9.19 -1.37 -26.46
N ARG A 302 -7.98 -1.80 -26.13
CA ARG A 302 -7.16 -2.67 -26.99
C ARG A 302 -6.42 -3.69 -26.14
N GLU A 303 -6.31 -4.91 -26.63
CA GLU A 303 -5.30 -5.85 -26.14
C GLU A 303 -3.94 -5.48 -26.75
N ILE A 304 -2.88 -5.51 -25.96
CA ILE A 304 -1.56 -5.06 -26.36
C ILE A 304 -0.48 -6.06 -25.95
N ASP A 305 0.62 -6.08 -26.71
CA ASP A 305 1.86 -6.71 -26.28
C ASP A 305 2.66 -5.72 -25.42
N LEU A 306 2.85 -6.05 -24.14
CA LEU A 306 3.60 -5.21 -23.21
C LEU A 306 5.08 -5.07 -23.61
N ASN A 307 5.66 -6.06 -24.29
CA ASN A 307 7.03 -5.98 -24.80
C ASN A 307 7.16 -4.97 -25.96
N ALA A 308 6.10 -4.80 -26.75
CA ALA A 308 6.03 -3.78 -27.80
C ALA A 308 5.61 -2.39 -27.27
N ARG A 309 5.00 -2.33 -26.08
CA ARG A 309 4.47 -1.11 -25.43
C ARG A 309 5.20 -0.77 -24.12
N ARG A 310 6.55 -0.84 -24.14
CA ARG A 310 7.40 -0.62 -22.96
C ARG A 310 7.22 0.76 -22.33
N GLU A 311 6.81 1.76 -23.10
CA GLU A 311 6.52 3.10 -22.59
C GLU A 311 5.36 3.14 -21.58
N LEU A 312 4.56 2.07 -21.48
CA LEU A 312 3.51 1.90 -20.47
C LEU A 312 3.99 1.22 -19.18
N LEU A 313 5.17 0.59 -19.15
CA LEU A 313 5.70 -0.06 -17.95
C LEU A 313 5.80 0.88 -16.73
N PRO A 314 6.15 2.19 -16.88
CA PRO A 314 6.14 3.12 -15.75
C PRO A 314 4.76 3.28 -15.07
N ALA A 315 3.66 2.86 -15.71
CA ALA A 315 2.32 2.87 -15.11
C ALA A 315 2.14 1.80 -14.02
N ILE A 316 2.95 0.73 -14.04
CA ILE A 316 2.93 -0.35 -13.04
C ILE A 316 4.22 -0.46 -12.25
N MET A 317 5.39 -0.19 -12.84
CA MET A 317 6.67 -0.33 -12.14
C MET A 317 6.75 0.61 -10.95
N LYS A 318 7.30 0.11 -9.83
CA LYS A 318 7.39 0.91 -8.63
C LYS A 318 8.67 0.68 -7.85
N ASP A 319 9.38 1.78 -7.63
CA ASP A 319 10.53 1.81 -6.74
C ASP A 319 10.12 1.56 -5.27
N PRO A 320 10.83 0.66 -4.55
CA PRO A 320 10.59 0.39 -3.13
C PRO A 320 10.85 1.60 -2.20
N GLY A 321 11.75 2.51 -2.58
CA GLY A 321 12.07 3.73 -1.85
C GLY A 321 12.80 3.49 -0.51
N ALA A 322 12.79 4.52 0.35
CA ALA A 322 13.54 4.53 1.61
C ALA A 322 13.12 3.44 2.62
N PHE A 323 11.93 2.86 2.45
CA PHE A 323 11.38 1.82 3.34
C PHE A 323 11.94 0.42 3.12
N TYR A 324 12.70 0.21 2.04
CA TYR A 324 13.30 -1.06 1.68
C TYR A 324 14.77 -1.10 2.11
N LEU A 325 15.15 -2.19 2.77
CA LEU A 325 16.52 -2.54 3.10
C LEU A 325 16.98 -3.58 2.09
N ALA A 326 17.78 -3.16 1.11
CA ALA A 326 18.36 -4.12 0.18
C ALA A 326 19.37 -5.00 0.92
N ALA A 327 19.25 -6.32 0.77
CA ALA A 327 20.29 -7.26 1.17
C ALA A 327 21.47 -7.17 0.18
N GLY A 328 22.31 -6.13 0.33
CA GLY A 328 23.42 -5.85 -0.57
C GLY A 328 23.04 -5.00 -1.79
N ALA A 329 23.83 -5.08 -2.87
CA ALA A 329 23.56 -4.39 -4.14
C ALA A 329 22.43 -5.07 -4.94
N GLY A 330 21.29 -5.35 -4.28
CA GLY A 330 20.13 -5.94 -4.91
C GLY A 330 19.72 -5.11 -6.13
N SER A 331 19.80 -5.72 -7.31
CA SER A 331 19.49 -5.05 -8.57
C SER A 331 18.05 -4.60 -8.54
N ARG A 332 17.84 -3.29 -8.69
CA ARG A 332 16.51 -2.73 -8.92
C ARG A 332 15.89 -3.45 -10.11
N ALA A 333 14.63 -3.87 -9.95
CA ALA A 333 13.89 -4.52 -11.02
C ALA A 333 13.91 -3.66 -12.30
N THR A 334 14.24 -4.32 -13.40
CA THR A 334 14.37 -3.76 -14.75
C THR A 334 13.05 -3.85 -15.49
N GLU A 335 12.92 -3.14 -16.61
CA GLU A 335 11.74 -3.29 -17.49
C GLU A 335 11.57 -4.73 -18.00
N ASP A 336 12.69 -5.41 -18.29
CA ASP A 336 12.68 -6.80 -18.76
C ASP A 336 12.12 -7.76 -17.71
N ASP A 337 12.38 -7.51 -16.41
CA ASP A 337 11.79 -8.32 -15.33
C ASP A 337 10.26 -8.24 -15.35
N TYR A 338 9.68 -7.06 -15.61
CA TYR A 338 8.22 -6.91 -15.68
C TYR A 338 7.65 -7.49 -16.98
N VAL A 339 8.31 -7.30 -18.11
CA VAL A 339 7.90 -7.96 -19.38
C VAL A 339 7.91 -9.48 -19.19
N ALA A 340 8.98 -10.02 -18.60
CA ALA A 340 9.08 -11.42 -18.26
C ALA A 340 7.97 -11.81 -17.29
N ALA A 341 7.69 -11.06 -16.22
CA ALA A 341 6.63 -11.36 -15.26
C ALA A 341 5.22 -11.41 -15.86
N PHE A 342 4.93 -10.63 -16.90
CA PHE A 342 3.63 -10.62 -17.57
C PHE A 342 3.55 -11.49 -18.83
N ALA A 343 4.62 -12.17 -19.24
CA ALA A 343 4.56 -13.10 -20.37
C ALA A 343 3.42 -14.14 -20.21
N GLY A 344 2.55 -14.25 -21.22
CA GLY A 344 1.37 -15.13 -21.19
C GLY A 344 0.17 -14.58 -20.39
N VAL A 345 0.27 -13.38 -19.81
CA VAL A 345 -0.86 -12.69 -19.19
C VAL A 345 -1.45 -11.69 -20.20
N PRO A 346 -2.75 -11.77 -20.54
CA PRO A 346 -3.42 -10.76 -21.35
C PRO A 346 -3.27 -9.35 -20.75
N VAL A 347 -2.88 -8.39 -21.59
CA VAL A 347 -2.72 -6.98 -21.20
C VAL A 347 -3.66 -6.11 -22.02
N PHE A 348 -4.51 -5.35 -21.34
CA PHE A 348 -5.48 -4.46 -21.96
C PHE A 348 -5.16 -3.00 -21.64
N GLU A 349 -5.14 -2.15 -22.67
CA GLU A 349 -4.97 -0.71 -22.55
C GLU A 349 -6.31 0.00 -22.76
N PHE A 350 -6.67 0.86 -21.81
CA PHE A 350 -7.65 1.93 -22.02
C PHE A 350 -6.92 3.21 -22.41
N ALA A 351 -7.08 3.66 -23.65
CA ALA A 351 -6.49 4.88 -24.19
C ALA A 351 -7.57 5.86 -24.67
N GLY A 352 -7.18 7.10 -25.02
CA GLY A 352 -8.11 8.13 -25.50
C GLY A 352 -8.87 8.80 -24.35
N GLY A 353 -10.17 8.98 -24.50
CA GLY A 353 -11.04 9.64 -23.51
C GLY A 353 -11.28 8.79 -22.26
N VAL A 354 -11.62 9.43 -21.14
CA VAL A 354 -12.01 8.75 -19.90
C VAL A 354 -13.43 8.20 -20.04
N ASP A 355 -13.61 6.91 -19.75
CA ASP A 355 -14.92 6.24 -19.71
C ASP A 355 -14.93 5.16 -18.61
N PHE A 356 -15.26 5.59 -17.39
CA PHE A 356 -15.27 4.69 -16.23
C PHE A 356 -16.38 3.66 -16.27
N GLU A 357 -17.49 3.92 -16.95
CA GLU A 357 -18.60 2.98 -17.06
C GLU A 357 -18.20 1.81 -17.94
N ARG A 358 -17.68 2.09 -19.13
CA ARG A 358 -17.16 1.06 -20.04
C ARG A 358 -16.00 0.29 -19.42
N ALA A 359 -15.08 0.98 -18.74
CA ALA A 359 -13.96 0.32 -18.09
C ALA A 359 -14.40 -0.60 -16.94
N ALA A 360 -15.37 -0.18 -16.12
CA ALA A 360 -15.90 -0.99 -15.03
C ALA A 360 -16.67 -2.20 -15.55
N ALA A 361 -17.52 -2.03 -16.57
CA ALA A 361 -18.23 -3.12 -17.22
C ALA A 361 -17.26 -4.17 -17.78
N PHE A 362 -16.22 -3.72 -18.50
CA PHE A 362 -15.17 -4.60 -19.03
C PHE A 362 -14.41 -5.35 -17.92
N CYS A 363 -14.05 -4.68 -16.83
CA CYS A 363 -13.41 -5.34 -15.69
C CYS A 363 -14.34 -6.40 -15.08
N GLY A 364 -15.63 -6.11 -14.95
CA GLY A 364 -16.65 -7.06 -14.47
C GLY A 364 -16.75 -8.30 -15.38
N GLU A 365 -16.81 -8.12 -16.69
CA GLU A 365 -16.82 -9.21 -17.68
C GLU A 365 -15.58 -10.11 -17.55
N LEU A 366 -14.39 -9.52 -17.42
CA LEU A 366 -13.14 -10.27 -17.26
C LEU A 366 -13.11 -11.05 -15.93
N LEU A 367 -13.61 -10.44 -14.84
CA LEU A 367 -13.68 -11.06 -13.52
C LEU A 367 -14.65 -12.25 -13.49
N GLN A 368 -15.80 -12.12 -14.16
CA GLN A 368 -16.80 -13.18 -14.24
C GLN A 368 -16.42 -14.28 -15.26
N GLY A 369 -15.49 -14.01 -16.16
CA GLY A 369 -15.08 -14.94 -17.21
C GLY A 369 -16.08 -15.05 -18.36
N SER A 370 -16.95 -14.06 -18.51
CA SER A 370 -17.97 -13.98 -19.57
C SER A 370 -17.38 -13.64 -20.94
N ARG A 371 -16.09 -13.32 -21.02
CA ARG A 371 -15.29 -13.26 -22.25
C ARG A 371 -14.45 -14.54 -22.39
N GLY A 372 -14.75 -15.31 -23.43
CA GLY A 372 -14.01 -16.48 -23.89
C GLY A 372 -13.24 -16.18 -25.16
#